data_AF-A0A1I7UN88-F1
#
_entry.id   AF-A0A1I7UN88-F1
#
_cell.length_a   1.000
_cell.length_b   1.000
_cell.length_c   1.000
_cell.angle_alpha   90.00
_cell.angle_beta   90.00
_cell.angle_gamma   90.00
#
_symmetry.space_group_name_H-M   'P 1'
#
loop_
_entity.id
_entity.type
_entity.pdbx_description
1 polymer ?
#
loop_
_entity_poly.entity_id
_entity_poly.type
_entity_poly.pdbx_seq_one_letter_code
_entity_poly.pdbx_strand_id
1 'polypeptide(L)'
;MDENQLKRIRMLLFSPARVISHVHVFGEDGSGRSEYIRQILDNPEENWICISGDFLYADGSLKLLLESLATSLGFKTRGDRAEDFFNNIYSKVEWPDEKNKKIVIFLDNAQSIVDYAPASMECFLSSHKEISDLTVRFVTSAPSSFLEYHNNLIHLSTIEIHIPSPSPEQTKHLISQANPSINSKFLHFAIQSLFMYSKSPNTLLAIISEAWRLYDERNAPLPLHRNLSIIKNRNIVGCELGCNDKDYPFRKVNDRISVLSNG
;
A
#
# COMPACT_ATOMS: atom_id res chain seq x y z
N MET A 1 -12.36 10.25 2.25
CA MET A 1 -12.26 9.04 3.08
C MET A 1 -13.66 8.58 3.42
N ASP A 2 -14.01 7.30 3.24
CA ASP A 2 -15.34 6.79 3.57
C ASP A 2 -15.42 6.46 5.06
N GLU A 3 -15.89 7.42 5.86
CA GLU A 3 -16.02 7.31 7.32
C GLU A 3 -16.90 6.12 7.75
N ASN A 4 -17.85 5.69 6.89
CA ASN A 4 -18.70 4.55 7.20
C ASN A 4 -17.92 3.22 7.22
N GLN A 5 -16.92 3.06 6.33
CA GLN A 5 -16.09 1.85 6.31
C GLN A 5 -15.17 1.80 7.53
N LEU A 6 -14.53 2.92 7.88
CA LEU A 6 -13.72 3.01 9.11
C LEU A 6 -14.54 2.65 10.34
N LYS A 7 -15.75 3.20 10.46
CA LYS A 7 -16.65 2.89 11.56
C LYS A 7 -17.03 1.40 11.59
N ARG A 8 -17.35 0.81 10.44
CA ARG A 8 -17.69 -0.62 10.33
C ARG A 8 -16.52 -1.52 10.73
N ILE A 9 -15.31 -1.26 10.21
CA ILE A 9 -14.11 -2.02 10.57
C ILE A 9 -13.86 -1.89 12.08
N ARG A 10 -13.87 -0.66 12.61
CA ARG A 10 -13.68 -0.39 14.04
C ARG A 10 -14.67 -1.16 14.92
N MET A 11 -15.96 -1.16 14.57
CA MET A 11 -16.99 -1.92 15.28
C MET A 11 -16.70 -3.43 15.28
N LEU A 12 -16.22 -3.99 14.17
CA LEU A 12 -15.86 -5.40 14.08
C LEU A 12 -14.59 -5.72 14.87
N LEU A 13 -13.57 -4.85 14.78
CA LEU A 13 -12.28 -5.02 15.44
C LEU A 13 -12.33 -4.89 16.96
N PHE A 14 -13.28 -4.12 17.50
CA PHE A 14 -13.42 -3.93 18.95
C PHE A 14 -14.73 -4.46 19.53
N SER A 15 -15.47 -5.24 18.75
CA SER A 15 -16.67 -5.95 19.23
C SER A 15 -16.32 -6.86 20.42
N PRO A 16 -17.13 -6.87 21.50
CA PRO A 16 -16.95 -7.82 22.60
C PRO A 16 -17.33 -9.26 22.20
N ALA A 17 -17.97 -9.47 21.05
CA ALA A 17 -18.40 -10.79 20.61
C ALA A 17 -17.20 -11.65 20.19
N ARG A 18 -16.97 -12.75 20.92
CA ARG A 18 -15.89 -13.72 20.64
C ARG A 18 -16.06 -14.49 19.33
N VAL A 19 -17.27 -14.52 18.77
CA VAL A 19 -17.56 -15.16 17.48
C VAL A 19 -16.81 -14.50 16.31
N ILE A 20 -16.44 -13.22 16.45
CA ILE A 20 -15.66 -12.51 15.44
C ILE A 20 -14.18 -12.66 15.80
N SER A 21 -13.53 -13.63 15.17
CA SER A 21 -12.09 -13.90 15.37
C SER A 21 -11.21 -13.38 14.25
N HIS A 22 -11.74 -13.26 13.02
CA HIS A 22 -10.94 -12.87 11.86
C HIS A 22 -11.71 -11.90 10.95
N VAL A 23 -11.13 -10.72 10.75
CA VAL A 23 -11.56 -9.74 9.74
C VAL A 23 -10.51 -9.66 8.64
N HIS A 24 -10.95 -9.73 7.38
CA HIS A 24 -10.09 -9.55 6.23
C HIS A 24 -10.48 -8.28 5.47
N VAL A 25 -9.52 -7.39 5.25
CA VAL A 25 -9.73 -6.13 4.55
C VAL A 25 -8.96 -6.16 3.24
N PHE A 26 -9.66 -6.18 2.12
CA PHE A 26 -9.05 -6.28 0.81
C PHE A 26 -9.36 -5.09 -0.10
N GLY A 27 -8.52 -4.88 -1.10
CA GLY A 27 -8.67 -3.82 -2.09
C GLY A 27 -7.38 -3.60 -2.86
N GLU A 28 -7.46 -3.14 -4.11
CA GLU A 28 -6.27 -2.97 -4.96
C GLU A 28 -5.19 -2.10 -4.31
N ASP A 29 -3.96 -2.20 -4.79
CA ASP A 29 -2.87 -1.35 -4.31
C ASP A 29 -3.17 0.13 -4.56
N GLY A 30 -3.02 0.95 -3.51
CA GLY A 30 -3.42 2.36 -3.51
C GLY A 30 -4.85 2.62 -3.04
N SER A 31 -5.64 1.58 -2.71
CA SER A 31 -6.95 1.74 -2.03
C SER A 31 -6.84 2.35 -0.63
N GLY A 32 -5.68 2.27 0.01
CA GLY A 32 -5.47 2.69 1.39
C GLY A 32 -5.88 1.65 2.44
N ARG A 33 -6.20 0.41 2.04
CA ARG A 33 -6.65 -0.68 2.94
C ARG A 33 -5.84 -0.82 4.24
N SER A 34 -4.51 -0.88 4.15
CA SER A 34 -3.64 -1.08 5.31
C SER A 34 -3.56 0.17 6.16
N GLU A 35 -3.62 1.34 5.54
CA GLU A 35 -3.63 2.63 6.21
C GLU A 35 -4.91 2.85 7.03
N TYR A 36 -6.07 2.43 6.50
CA TYR A 36 -7.33 2.44 7.23
C TYR A 36 -7.25 1.62 8.51
N ILE A 37 -6.63 0.43 8.45
CA ILE A 37 -6.45 -0.41 9.64
C ILE A 37 -5.49 0.26 10.61
N ARG A 38 -4.32 0.72 10.16
CA ARG A 38 -3.32 1.40 11.02
C ARG A 38 -3.95 2.57 11.78
N GLN A 39 -4.70 3.43 11.12
CA GLN A 39 -5.39 4.56 11.77
C GLN A 39 -6.37 4.13 12.86
N ILE A 40 -7.07 3.00 12.67
CA ILE A 40 -7.97 2.44 13.68
C ILE A 40 -7.17 1.91 14.89
N LEU A 41 -6.04 1.25 14.63
CA LEU A 41 -5.21 0.63 15.66
C LEU A 41 -4.33 1.64 16.42
N ASP A 42 -4.02 2.79 15.82
CA ASP A 42 -3.31 3.89 16.48
C ASP A 42 -4.17 4.57 17.56
N ASN A 43 -5.50 4.43 17.47
CA ASN A 43 -6.45 4.97 18.45
C ASN A 43 -7.46 3.87 18.88
N PRO A 44 -6.98 2.83 19.58
CA PRO A 44 -7.80 1.67 19.91
C PRO A 44 -8.90 2.02 20.93
N GLU A 45 -9.97 1.24 20.94
CA GLU A 45 -10.96 1.31 22.02
C GLU A 45 -10.33 0.94 23.36
N GLU A 46 -10.88 1.47 24.46
CA GLU A 46 -10.35 1.21 25.81
C GLU A 46 -10.22 -0.31 26.07
N ASN A 47 -9.10 -0.67 26.69
CA ASN A 47 -8.76 -2.04 27.10
C ASN A 47 -8.40 -3.03 25.99
N TRP A 48 -8.15 -2.56 24.77
CA TRP A 48 -7.59 -3.40 23.69
C TRP A 48 -6.11 -3.11 23.47
N ILE A 49 -5.32 -4.18 23.42
CA ILE A 49 -3.95 -4.12 22.92
C ILE A 49 -3.97 -4.35 21.42
N CYS A 50 -3.25 -3.54 20.65
CA CYS A 50 -3.14 -3.70 19.20
C CYS A 50 -1.68 -3.90 18.81
N ILE A 51 -1.42 -4.91 17.99
CA ILE A 51 -0.08 -5.20 17.46
C ILE A 51 -0.15 -5.38 15.96
N SER A 52 0.95 -5.10 15.28
CA SER A 52 1.06 -5.24 13.83
C SER A 52 2.26 -6.09 13.46
N GLY A 53 2.05 -7.00 12.53
CA GLY A 53 3.07 -7.77 11.83
C GLY A 53 2.83 -7.68 10.33
N ASP A 54 3.80 -8.14 9.55
CA ASP A 54 3.76 -8.09 8.10
C ASP A 54 4.30 -9.41 7.55
N PHE A 55 3.47 -10.08 6.75
CA PHE A 55 3.83 -11.36 6.16
C PHE A 55 5.00 -11.25 5.18
N LEU A 56 5.12 -10.12 4.49
CA LEU A 56 6.18 -9.92 3.51
C LEU A 56 7.55 -9.78 4.19
N TYR A 57 7.63 -9.08 5.32
CA TYR A 57 8.89 -8.91 6.06
C TYR A 57 9.35 -10.17 6.79
N ALA A 58 8.43 -11.09 7.08
CA ALA A 58 8.75 -12.33 7.77
C ALA A 58 9.12 -13.49 6.81
N ASP A 59 9.14 -13.25 5.49
CA ASP A 59 9.77 -14.11 4.47
C ASP A 59 9.38 -15.59 4.59
N GLY A 60 8.07 -15.88 4.66
CA GLY A 60 7.54 -17.25 4.78
C GLY A 60 7.78 -17.92 6.15
N SER A 61 8.42 -17.24 7.10
CA SER A 61 8.80 -17.80 8.40
C SER A 61 7.82 -17.40 9.50
N LEU A 62 7.05 -18.36 10.00
CA LEU A 62 6.19 -18.14 11.17
C LEU A 62 7.01 -17.73 12.39
N LYS A 63 8.21 -18.31 12.57
CA LYS A 63 9.12 -17.91 13.65
C LYS A 63 9.44 -16.41 13.60
N LEU A 64 9.85 -15.89 12.45
CA LEU A 64 10.19 -14.46 12.31
C LEU A 64 8.97 -13.58 12.53
N LEU A 65 7.79 -13.99 12.05
CA LEU A 65 6.55 -13.28 12.29
C LEU A 65 6.22 -13.20 13.79
N LEU A 66 6.28 -14.33 14.52
CA LEU A 66 6.01 -14.37 15.96
C LEU A 66 7.06 -13.59 16.76
N GLU A 67 8.33 -13.64 16.37
CA GLU A 67 9.41 -12.86 16.97
C GLU A 67 9.20 -11.35 16.78
N SER A 68 8.76 -10.92 15.59
CA SER A 68 8.39 -9.53 15.31
C SER A 68 7.22 -9.07 16.19
N LEU A 69 6.14 -9.85 16.23
CA LEU A 69 4.95 -9.53 17.04
C LEU A 69 5.28 -9.48 18.55
N ALA A 70 6.09 -10.41 19.05
CA ALA A 70 6.53 -10.44 20.44
C ALA A 70 7.37 -9.20 20.79
N THR A 71 8.25 -8.79 19.88
CA THR A 71 9.10 -7.61 20.05
C THR A 71 8.25 -6.34 20.18
N SER A 72 7.18 -6.22 19.38
CA SER A 72 6.21 -5.11 19.50
C SER A 72 5.47 -5.08 20.84
N LEU A 73 5.37 -6.22 21.52
CA LEU A 73 4.80 -6.34 22.87
C LEU A 73 5.84 -6.20 23.99
N GLY A 74 7.09 -5.88 23.66
CA GLY A 74 8.16 -5.68 24.65
C GLY A 74 8.76 -6.96 25.23
N PHE A 75 8.52 -8.13 24.61
CA PHE A 75 9.12 -9.38 25.05
C PHE A 75 9.78 -10.16 23.92
N LYS A 76 10.57 -11.17 24.29
CA LYS A 76 11.19 -12.11 23.34
C LYS A 76 10.48 -13.45 23.40
N THR A 77 10.16 -13.99 22.24
CA THR A 77 9.72 -15.37 22.05
C THR A 77 10.77 -16.13 21.23
N ARG A 78 10.72 -17.46 21.25
CA ARG A 78 11.56 -18.31 20.41
C ARG A 78 10.69 -19.42 19.82
N GLY A 79 10.95 -19.78 18.57
CA GLY A 79 10.24 -20.86 17.89
C GLY A 79 9.06 -20.38 17.06
N ASP A 80 8.37 -21.33 16.45
CA ASP A 80 7.28 -21.16 15.50
C ASP A 80 5.93 -21.68 16.03
N ARG A 81 5.88 -22.07 17.32
CA ARG A 81 4.65 -22.58 17.94
C ARG A 81 3.75 -21.43 18.39
N ALA A 82 2.52 -21.42 17.86
CA ALA A 82 1.50 -20.47 18.25
C ALA A 82 1.18 -20.53 19.76
N GLU A 83 1.08 -21.74 20.33
CA GLU A 83 0.81 -21.96 21.75
C GLU A 83 1.81 -21.23 22.65
N ASP A 84 3.11 -21.38 22.37
CA ASP A 84 4.17 -20.74 23.13
C ASP A 84 4.07 -19.21 23.02
N PHE A 85 3.75 -18.70 21.84
CA PHE A 85 3.52 -17.27 21.63
C PHE A 85 2.34 -16.76 22.46
N PHE A 86 1.17 -17.39 22.41
CA PHE A 86 0.00 -16.94 23.16
C PHE A 86 0.17 -17.10 24.68
N ASN A 87 0.84 -18.16 25.15
CA ASN A 87 1.21 -18.31 26.56
C ASN A 87 2.15 -17.18 27.03
N ASN A 88 3.10 -16.79 26.19
CA ASN A 88 3.97 -15.65 26.46
C ASN A 88 3.18 -14.33 26.47
N ILE A 89 2.26 -14.10 25.53
CA ILE A 89 1.39 -12.91 25.56
C ILE A 89 0.63 -12.86 26.89
N TYR A 90 -0.03 -13.96 27.27
CA TYR A 90 -0.85 -14.00 28.47
C TYR A 90 -0.07 -13.66 29.75
N SER A 91 1.18 -14.12 29.85
CA SER A 91 2.01 -14.02 31.07
C SER A 91 2.95 -12.82 31.12
N LYS A 92 3.36 -12.27 29.97
CA LYS A 92 4.40 -11.23 29.90
C LYS A 92 3.87 -9.85 29.51
N VAL A 93 2.69 -9.77 28.93
CA VAL A 93 2.08 -8.50 28.54
C VAL A 93 1.38 -7.90 29.75
N GLU A 94 1.62 -6.62 29.99
CA GLU A 94 0.89 -5.85 30.99
C GLU A 94 -0.48 -5.46 30.41
N TRP A 95 -1.56 -5.97 31.01
CA TRP A 95 -2.90 -5.80 30.44
C TRP A 95 -3.59 -4.56 31.02
N PRO A 96 -4.26 -3.75 30.17
CA PRO A 96 -5.10 -2.66 30.65
C PRO A 96 -6.22 -3.13 31.60
N ASP A 97 -6.77 -4.31 31.34
CA ASP A 97 -7.75 -5.00 32.19
C ASP A 97 -7.37 -6.48 32.33
N GLU A 98 -6.77 -6.83 33.48
CA GLU A 98 -6.38 -8.22 33.79
C GLU A 98 -7.56 -9.20 33.83
N LYS A 99 -8.80 -8.73 34.06
CA LYS A 99 -9.99 -9.58 34.09
C LYS A 99 -10.57 -9.82 32.70
N ASN A 100 -10.19 -9.01 31.72
CA ASN A 100 -10.77 -9.04 30.39
C ASN A 100 -9.72 -8.71 29.33
N LYS A 101 -8.79 -9.67 29.15
CA LYS A 101 -7.66 -9.54 28.23
C LYS A 101 -8.14 -9.58 26.79
N LYS A 102 -7.75 -8.59 25.99
CA LYS A 102 -8.17 -8.45 24.59
C LYS A 102 -7.03 -7.94 23.73
N ILE A 103 -6.84 -8.58 22.58
CA ILE A 103 -5.79 -8.21 21.64
C ILE A 103 -6.30 -8.26 20.19
N VAL A 104 -5.92 -7.26 19.41
CA VAL A 104 -6.02 -7.26 17.94
C VAL A 104 -4.62 -7.47 17.36
N ILE A 105 -4.49 -8.45 16.47
CA ILE A 105 -3.26 -8.76 15.73
C ILE A 105 -3.50 -8.42 14.26
N PHE A 106 -2.90 -7.32 13.80
CA PHE A 106 -2.89 -6.95 12.40
C PHE A 106 -1.75 -7.63 11.67
N LEU A 107 -2.07 -8.27 10.55
CA LEU A 107 -1.13 -8.94 9.67
C LEU A 107 -1.28 -8.35 8.26
N ASP A 108 -0.38 -7.45 7.90
CA ASP A 108 -0.39 -6.81 6.57
C ASP A 108 0.21 -7.73 5.50
N ASN A 109 -0.03 -7.39 4.24
CA ASN A 109 0.44 -8.13 3.06
C ASN A 109 0.08 -9.63 3.09
N ALA A 110 -1.14 -9.94 3.49
CA ALA A 110 -1.63 -11.30 3.69
C ALA A 110 -1.57 -12.19 2.45
N GLN A 111 -1.52 -11.62 1.24
CA GLN A 111 -1.22 -12.39 0.02
C GLN A 111 0.06 -13.23 0.13
N SER A 112 1.04 -12.80 0.93
CA SER A 112 2.33 -13.49 1.14
C SER A 112 2.23 -14.66 2.11
N ILE A 113 1.05 -14.98 2.68
CA ILE A 113 0.88 -16.20 3.49
C ILE A 113 1.22 -17.45 2.68
N VAL A 114 1.09 -17.39 1.34
CA VAL A 114 1.32 -18.54 0.44
C VAL A 114 2.73 -19.11 0.58
N ASP A 115 3.66 -18.29 1.08
CA ASP A 115 5.05 -18.66 1.31
C ASP A 115 5.26 -19.38 2.66
N TYR A 116 4.22 -19.45 3.50
CA TYR A 116 4.25 -20.10 4.81
C TYR A 116 3.75 -21.55 4.75
N ALA A 117 4.25 -22.37 5.67
CA ALA A 117 3.74 -23.72 5.87
C ALA A 117 2.24 -23.68 6.26
N PRO A 118 1.33 -24.30 5.47
CA PRO A 118 -0.12 -24.16 5.69
C PRO A 118 -0.59 -24.60 7.07
N ALA A 119 -0.12 -25.76 7.55
CA ALA A 119 -0.51 -26.30 8.86
C ALA A 119 -0.09 -25.40 10.03
N SER A 120 1.11 -24.80 9.95
CA SER A 120 1.59 -23.89 10.99
C SER A 120 0.79 -22.60 11.02
N MET A 121 0.44 -22.04 9.85
CA MET A 121 -0.41 -20.85 9.77
C MET A 121 -1.85 -21.11 10.19
N GLU A 122 -2.40 -22.27 9.83
CA GLU A 122 -3.70 -22.71 10.29
C GLU A 122 -3.74 -22.79 11.82
N CYS A 123 -2.74 -23.43 12.42
CA CYS A 123 -2.61 -23.53 13.87
C CYS A 123 -2.52 -22.14 14.52
N PHE A 124 -1.73 -21.22 13.95
CA PHE A 124 -1.61 -19.86 14.44
C PHE A 124 -2.91 -19.06 14.37
N LEU A 125 -3.63 -19.09 13.24
CA LEU A 125 -4.88 -18.35 13.08
C LEU A 125 -6.05 -19.01 13.82
N SER A 126 -6.01 -20.33 14.03
CA SER A 126 -7.03 -21.07 14.79
C SER A 126 -6.81 -21.08 16.31
N SER A 127 -5.63 -20.69 16.80
CA SER A 127 -5.27 -20.75 18.22
C SER A 127 -6.25 -20.01 19.14
N HIS A 128 -6.91 -18.97 18.64
CA HIS A 128 -7.94 -18.21 19.36
C HIS A 128 -9.06 -19.09 19.94
N LYS A 129 -9.34 -20.25 19.32
CA LYS A 129 -10.38 -21.19 19.78
C LYS A 129 -10.01 -21.89 21.09
N GLU A 130 -8.71 -22.10 21.32
CA GLU A 130 -8.18 -22.80 22.48
C GLU A 130 -7.94 -21.87 23.68
N ILE A 131 -8.12 -20.56 23.50
CA ILE A 131 -7.81 -19.54 24.50
C ILE A 131 -9.11 -18.99 25.11
N SER A 132 -9.51 -19.49 26.28
CA SER A 132 -10.73 -19.05 26.97
C SER A 132 -10.60 -17.70 27.68
N ASP A 133 -9.38 -17.36 28.11
CA ASP A 133 -9.13 -16.28 29.08
C ASP A 133 -8.62 -14.99 28.42
N LEU A 134 -8.46 -15.01 27.09
CA LEU A 134 -7.99 -13.89 26.28
C LEU A 134 -8.80 -13.87 24.97
N THR A 135 -9.35 -12.71 24.63
CA THR A 135 -10.00 -12.50 23.33
C THR A 135 -8.96 -12.10 22.30
N VAL A 136 -8.74 -12.95 21.29
CA VAL A 136 -7.83 -12.68 20.18
C VAL A 136 -8.63 -12.37 18.93
N ARG A 137 -8.28 -11.29 18.23
CA ARG A 137 -8.84 -10.94 16.93
C ARG A 137 -7.74 -10.72 15.91
N PHE A 138 -7.79 -11.48 14.83
CA PHE A 138 -6.93 -11.27 13.68
C PHE A 138 -7.57 -10.27 12.72
N VAL A 139 -6.77 -9.34 12.22
CA VAL A 139 -7.10 -8.54 11.04
C VAL A 139 -6.02 -8.75 10.01
N THR A 140 -6.42 -9.05 8.78
CA THR A 140 -5.50 -9.29 7.65
C THR A 140 -5.79 -8.30 6.54
N SER A 141 -4.77 -7.91 5.78
CA SER A 141 -4.96 -7.06 4.61
C SER A 141 -4.21 -7.54 3.37
N ALA A 142 -4.87 -7.57 2.22
CA ALA A 142 -4.31 -8.02 0.95
C ALA A 142 -4.97 -7.30 -0.26
N PRO A 143 -4.40 -7.38 -1.47
CA PRO A 143 -5.01 -6.82 -2.67
C PRO A 143 -6.38 -7.42 -3.04
N SER A 144 -6.62 -8.69 -2.71
CA SER A 144 -7.84 -9.43 -3.07
C SER A 144 -8.46 -10.16 -1.89
N SER A 145 -9.62 -10.78 -2.12
CA SER A 145 -10.33 -11.62 -1.13
C SER A 145 -9.42 -12.68 -0.51
N PHE A 146 -9.72 -13.06 0.73
CA PHE A 146 -8.94 -14.00 1.52
C PHE A 146 -8.82 -15.35 0.79
N LEU A 147 -9.92 -15.83 0.20
CA LEU A 147 -9.95 -17.13 -0.45
C LEU A 147 -9.12 -17.21 -1.74
N GLU A 148 -8.82 -16.09 -2.38
CA GLU A 148 -7.95 -16.09 -3.58
C GLU A 148 -6.52 -16.54 -3.27
N TYR A 149 -6.05 -16.29 -2.03
CA TYR A 149 -4.71 -16.65 -1.59
C TYR A 149 -4.71 -17.86 -0.65
N HIS A 150 -5.84 -18.19 -0.03
CA HIS A 150 -5.88 -19.00 1.19
C HIS A 150 -6.85 -20.18 1.15
N ASN A 151 -6.93 -20.89 0.01
CA ASN A 151 -7.85 -22.04 -0.14
C ASN A 151 -7.72 -23.09 0.99
N ASN A 152 -6.51 -23.33 1.49
CA ASN A 152 -6.28 -24.28 2.60
C ASN A 152 -6.86 -23.80 3.94
N LEU A 153 -7.13 -22.50 4.07
CA LEU A 153 -7.66 -21.85 5.26
C LEU A 153 -9.15 -21.48 5.13
N ILE A 154 -9.86 -22.03 4.13
CA ILE A 154 -11.28 -21.76 3.87
C ILE A 154 -12.20 -22.06 5.06
N HIS A 155 -11.76 -22.93 5.97
CA HIS A 155 -12.48 -23.29 7.18
C HIS A 155 -12.42 -22.18 8.26
N LEU A 156 -11.56 -21.17 8.10
CA LEU A 156 -11.53 -20.00 8.97
C LEU A 156 -12.71 -19.08 8.64
N SER A 157 -13.63 -18.93 9.60
CA SER A 157 -14.75 -17.99 9.48
C SER A 157 -14.23 -16.55 9.43
N THR A 158 -14.12 -16.01 8.23
CA THR A 158 -13.53 -14.69 7.97
C THR A 158 -14.61 -13.70 7.53
N ILE A 159 -14.66 -12.53 8.17
CA ILE A 159 -15.52 -11.43 7.71
C ILE A 159 -14.72 -10.58 6.73
N GLU A 160 -15.15 -10.54 5.48
CA GLU A 160 -14.46 -9.76 4.44
C GLU A 160 -15.05 -8.35 4.27
N ILE A 161 -14.15 -7.38 4.10
CA ILE A 161 -14.46 -5.97 3.87
C ILE A 161 -13.66 -5.48 2.69
N HIS A 162 -14.35 -5.05 1.64
CA HIS A 162 -13.73 -4.47 0.45
C HIS A 162 -13.54 -2.96 0.63
N ILE A 163 -12.31 -2.48 0.41
CA ILE A 163 -11.96 -1.07 0.30
C ILE A 163 -11.72 -0.76 -1.18
N PRO A 164 -12.66 -0.07 -1.85
CA PRO A 164 -12.50 0.25 -3.25
C PRO A 164 -11.35 1.24 -3.47
N SER A 165 -10.71 1.14 -4.63
CA SER A 165 -9.77 2.16 -5.10
C SER A 165 -10.45 3.54 -5.14
N PRO A 166 -9.76 4.62 -4.73
CA PRO A 166 -10.35 5.94 -4.67
C PRO A 166 -10.76 6.43 -6.06
N SER A 167 -11.85 7.19 -6.13
CA SER A 167 -12.29 7.85 -7.37
C SER A 167 -11.27 8.91 -7.83
N PRO A 168 -11.36 9.40 -9.08
CA PRO A 168 -10.50 10.50 -9.53
C PRO A 168 -10.62 11.75 -8.64
N GLU A 169 -11.82 12.05 -8.15
CA GLU A 169 -12.16 13.16 -7.27
C GLU A 169 -11.53 13.00 -5.90
N GLN A 170 -11.63 11.80 -5.32
CA GLN A 170 -10.97 11.47 -4.06
C GLN A 170 -9.45 11.53 -4.21
N THR A 171 -8.91 11.04 -5.33
CA THR A 171 -7.47 11.07 -5.62
C THR A 171 -6.96 12.50 -5.78
N LYS A 172 -7.69 13.37 -6.49
CA LYS A 172 -7.39 14.82 -6.54
C LYS A 172 -7.33 15.41 -5.14
N HIS A 173 -8.31 15.11 -4.30
CA HIS A 173 -8.35 15.62 -2.94
C HIS A 173 -7.13 15.16 -2.12
N LEU A 174 -6.84 13.85 -2.13
CA LEU A 174 -5.67 13.27 -1.43
C LEU A 174 -4.36 13.91 -1.89
N ILE A 175 -4.15 14.07 -3.20
CA ILE A 175 -2.94 14.69 -3.75
C ILE A 175 -2.85 16.17 -3.37
N SER A 176 -3.96 16.91 -3.43
CA SER A 176 -3.98 18.32 -3.05
C SER A 176 -3.65 18.54 -1.56
N GLN A 177 -4.03 17.59 -0.70
CA GLN A 177 -3.66 17.61 0.72
C GLN A 177 -2.19 17.26 0.92
N ALA A 178 -1.68 16.25 0.21
CA ALA A 178 -0.29 15.81 0.30
C ALA A 178 0.70 16.83 -0.27
N ASN A 179 0.33 17.53 -1.35
CA ASN A 179 1.14 18.57 -1.97
C ASN A 179 0.28 19.79 -2.35
N PRO A 180 0.07 20.73 -1.39
CA PRO A 180 -0.77 21.91 -1.61
C PRO A 180 -0.21 22.92 -2.62
N SER A 181 1.06 22.79 -3.02
CA SER A 181 1.71 23.71 -3.97
C SER A 181 1.25 23.51 -5.41
N ILE A 182 0.70 22.34 -5.73
CA ILE A 182 0.28 22.01 -7.09
C ILE A 182 -0.97 22.82 -7.44
N ASN A 183 -0.92 23.55 -8.55
CA ASN A 183 -2.07 24.31 -9.01
C ASN A 183 -3.28 23.39 -9.28
N SER A 184 -4.46 23.79 -8.81
CA SER A 184 -5.69 22.98 -8.90
C SER A 184 -6.12 22.66 -10.34
N LYS A 185 -5.90 23.56 -11.31
CA LYS A 185 -6.19 23.31 -12.73
C LYS A 185 -5.21 22.30 -13.33
N PHE A 186 -3.93 22.43 -12.99
CA PHE A 186 -2.91 21.47 -13.41
C PHE A 186 -3.22 20.08 -12.86
N LEU A 187 -3.51 19.98 -11.56
CA LEU A 187 -3.87 18.74 -10.90
C LEU A 187 -5.11 18.09 -11.54
N HIS A 188 -6.14 18.90 -11.86
CA HIS A 188 -7.35 18.41 -12.52
C HIS A 188 -7.03 17.79 -13.89
N PHE A 189 -6.26 18.49 -14.73
CA PHE A 189 -5.85 18.01 -16.05
C PHE A 189 -4.97 16.75 -15.96
N ALA A 190 -4.01 16.74 -15.05
CA ALA A 190 -3.10 15.62 -14.87
C ALA A 190 -3.85 14.36 -14.42
N ILE A 191 -4.80 14.49 -13.49
CA ILE A 191 -5.62 13.35 -13.06
C ILE A 191 -6.52 12.84 -14.19
N GLN A 192 -7.21 13.72 -14.93
CA GLN A 192 -8.01 13.27 -16.08
C GLN A 192 -7.17 12.50 -17.12
N SER A 193 -5.92 12.91 -17.32
CA SER A 193 -5.03 12.30 -18.31
C SER A 193 -4.40 10.99 -17.84
N LEU A 194 -4.03 10.90 -16.55
CA LEU A 194 -3.22 9.79 -16.02
C LEU A 194 -4.03 8.69 -15.33
N PHE A 195 -5.24 9.00 -14.85
CA PHE A 195 -6.02 8.08 -14.03
C PHE A 195 -6.43 6.79 -14.76
N MET A 196 -6.53 6.83 -16.10
CA MET A 196 -6.77 5.63 -16.90
C MET A 196 -5.60 4.65 -16.91
N TYR A 197 -4.38 5.11 -16.59
CA TYR A 197 -3.16 4.30 -16.58
C TYR A 197 -2.75 3.87 -15.17
N SER A 198 -3.06 4.68 -14.15
CA SER A 198 -2.77 4.37 -12.76
C SER A 198 -3.87 4.90 -11.87
N LYS A 199 -4.41 4.03 -11.01
CA LYS A 199 -5.39 4.39 -9.98
C LYS A 199 -4.74 4.64 -8.61
N SER A 200 -3.43 4.40 -8.49
CA SER A 200 -2.71 4.52 -7.22
C SER A 200 -2.43 5.99 -6.90
N PRO A 201 -2.98 6.56 -5.80
CA PRO A 201 -2.76 7.95 -5.43
C PRO A 201 -1.28 8.28 -5.21
N ASN A 202 -0.52 7.36 -4.62
CA ASN A 202 0.91 7.55 -4.34
C ASN A 202 1.74 7.61 -5.64
N THR A 203 1.44 6.73 -6.59
CA THR A 203 2.11 6.73 -7.89
C THR A 203 1.77 8.01 -8.67
N LEU A 204 0.50 8.39 -8.68
CA LEU A 204 0.04 9.61 -9.33
C LEU A 204 0.64 10.85 -8.65
N LEU A 205 0.71 10.90 -7.32
CA LEU A 205 1.35 11.99 -6.57
C LEU A 205 2.79 12.18 -7.01
N ALA A 206 3.57 11.11 -7.12
CA ALA A 206 4.97 11.17 -7.54
C ALA A 206 5.12 11.74 -8.96
N ILE A 207 4.36 11.20 -9.93
CA ILE A 207 4.40 11.62 -11.33
C ILE A 207 3.95 13.09 -11.48
N ILE A 208 2.83 13.45 -10.84
CA ILE A 208 2.23 14.79 -10.96
C ILE A 208 3.12 15.83 -10.26
N SER A 209 3.70 15.50 -9.10
CA SER A 209 4.61 16.42 -8.40
C SER A 209 5.85 16.72 -9.22
N GLU A 210 6.42 15.71 -9.88
CA GLU A 210 7.58 15.91 -10.76
C GLU A 210 7.22 16.72 -12.01
N ALA A 211 6.09 16.41 -12.63
CA ALA A 211 5.60 17.18 -13.78
C ALA A 211 5.29 18.64 -13.40
N TRP A 212 4.75 18.88 -12.20
CA TRP A 212 4.49 20.21 -11.67
C TRP A 212 5.79 21.00 -11.46
N ARG A 213 6.81 20.37 -10.85
CA ARG A 213 8.13 20.98 -10.65
C ARG A 213 8.72 21.47 -11.97
N LEU A 214 8.70 20.63 -13.01
CA LEU A 214 9.20 20.98 -14.34
C LEU A 214 8.36 22.08 -15.03
N TYR A 215 7.05 22.09 -14.79
CA TYR A 215 6.17 23.14 -15.31
C TYR A 215 6.44 24.48 -14.64
N ASP A 216 6.61 24.50 -13.32
CA ASP A 216 6.87 25.70 -12.53
C ASP A 216 8.25 26.29 -12.84
N GLU A 217 9.29 25.46 -12.94
CA GLU A 217 10.65 25.87 -13.33
C GLU A 217 10.71 26.54 -14.72
N ARG A 218 9.84 26.13 -15.66
CA ARG A 218 9.75 26.73 -17.00
C ARG A 218 8.95 28.02 -17.03
N ASN A 219 8.07 28.22 -16.05
CA ASN A 219 7.27 29.44 -15.92
C ASN A 219 7.86 30.43 -14.91
N ALA A 220 8.90 30.04 -14.18
CA ALA A 220 9.70 30.96 -13.39
C ALA A 220 10.30 32.03 -14.31
N PRO A 221 10.14 33.33 -14.00
CA PRO A 221 10.76 34.38 -14.79
C PRO A 221 12.28 34.16 -14.79
N LEU A 222 12.86 34.01 -15.99
CA LEU A 222 14.31 34.03 -16.17
C LEU A 222 14.88 35.24 -15.42
N PRO A 223 15.97 35.10 -14.64
CA PRO A 223 16.65 36.28 -14.14
C PRO A 223 17.05 37.14 -15.33
N LEU A 224 16.50 38.35 -15.39
CA LEU A 224 16.96 39.44 -16.26
C LEU A 224 18.43 39.64 -15.96
N HIS A 225 19.31 38.99 -16.73
CA HIS A 225 20.66 39.43 -17.08
C HIS A 225 21.41 38.29 -17.79
N ARG A 226 21.31 38.25 -19.12
CA ARG A 226 22.44 37.94 -20.00
C ARG A 226 22.15 38.48 -21.40
N ASN A 227 22.70 39.67 -21.63
CA ASN A 227 23.02 40.31 -22.90
C ASN A 227 22.55 39.60 -24.19
N LEU A 228 21.44 40.09 -24.73
CA LEU A 228 21.14 40.00 -26.16
C LEU A 228 22.08 40.94 -26.92
N SER A 229 23.33 40.52 -27.13
CA SER A 229 24.25 41.25 -28.01
C SER A 229 25.27 40.37 -28.71
N ILE A 230 24.90 39.17 -29.17
CA ILE A 230 25.56 38.51 -30.31
C ILE A 230 24.44 37.75 -31.03
N ILE A 231 23.88 38.32 -32.10
CA ILE A 231 23.77 37.79 -33.49
C ILE A 231 23.22 38.95 -34.34
N LYS A 232 24.08 39.93 -34.66
CA LYS A 232 23.95 40.69 -35.90
C LYS A 232 24.94 40.09 -36.88
N ASN A 233 24.50 39.89 -38.12
CA ASN A 233 25.22 39.39 -39.29
C ASN A 233 25.26 37.87 -39.46
N ARG A 234 24.30 37.35 -40.24
CA ARG A 234 24.58 36.94 -41.63
C ARG A 234 23.30 36.64 -42.40
N ASN A 235 23.09 37.50 -43.40
CA ASN A 235 22.50 37.25 -44.72
C ASN A 235 21.08 36.67 -44.83
N ILE A 236 20.19 37.61 -45.10
CA ILE A 236 19.01 37.51 -45.94
C ILE A 236 19.37 36.85 -47.29
N VAL A 237 18.76 35.69 -47.55
CA VAL A 237 18.30 35.20 -48.86
C VAL A 237 17.03 34.41 -48.49
N GLY A 238 15.80 34.87 -48.71
CA GLY A 238 15.26 35.32 -49.98
C GLY A 238 14.74 34.10 -50.75
N CYS A 239 13.60 33.51 -50.34
CA CYS A 239 12.61 32.96 -51.28
C CYS A 239 11.36 32.47 -50.55
N GLU A 240 10.23 32.96 -51.05
CA GLU A 240 8.86 32.66 -50.69
C GLU A 240 8.43 31.27 -51.20
N LEU A 241 7.49 30.67 -50.46
CA LEU A 241 6.31 29.91 -50.90
C LEU A 241 6.47 28.90 -52.07
N GLY A 242 6.20 27.63 -51.75
CA GLY A 242 5.86 26.62 -52.75
C GLY A 242 5.32 25.34 -52.11
N CYS A 243 4.00 25.22 -52.02
CA CYS A 243 3.29 23.98 -51.71
C CYS A 243 3.61 22.87 -52.71
N ASN A 244 3.80 21.63 -52.26
CA ASN A 244 2.92 20.48 -52.58
C ASN A 244 3.62 19.12 -52.34
N ASP A 245 2.97 18.33 -51.49
CA ASP A 245 2.48 16.98 -51.75
C ASP A 245 3.42 15.84 -52.21
N LYS A 246 3.27 14.72 -51.48
CA LYS A 246 3.43 13.31 -51.87
C LYS A 246 4.84 12.73 -51.88
N ASP A 247 5.11 11.87 -50.89
CA ASP A 247 5.35 10.43 -51.09
C ASP A 247 6.10 9.81 -49.89
N TYR A 248 5.37 9.01 -49.10
CA TYR A 248 5.92 7.85 -48.39
C TYR A 248 6.15 6.73 -49.43
N PRO A 249 7.13 5.80 -49.30
CA PRO A 249 7.06 4.79 -48.24
C PRO A 249 8.37 4.10 -47.78
N PHE A 250 8.27 3.44 -46.62
CA PHE A 250 8.94 2.22 -46.13
C PHE A 250 10.29 1.75 -46.75
N ARG A 251 11.30 1.52 -45.90
CA ARG A 251 12.04 0.24 -45.87
C ARG A 251 12.78 -0.02 -44.55
N LYS A 252 12.48 -1.18 -43.96
CA LYS A 252 13.27 -1.94 -42.97
C LYS A 252 14.68 -2.22 -43.50
N VAL A 253 15.71 -2.23 -42.63
CA VAL A 253 16.78 -3.25 -42.63
C VAL A 253 17.27 -3.48 -41.20
N ASN A 254 17.26 -4.74 -40.79
CA ASN A 254 17.76 -5.30 -39.54
C ASN A 254 19.26 -5.66 -39.64
N ASP A 255 19.91 -5.69 -38.47
CA ASP A 255 21.02 -6.55 -38.03
C ASP A 255 22.39 -6.51 -38.75
N ARG A 256 23.43 -6.21 -37.96
CA ARG A 256 24.60 -7.10 -37.79
C ARG A 256 25.46 -6.74 -36.58
N ILE A 257 25.58 -7.73 -35.69
CA ILE A 257 26.56 -7.87 -34.61
C ILE A 257 27.84 -8.50 -35.20
N SER A 258 29.02 -8.03 -34.77
CA SER A 258 30.30 -8.76 -34.75
C SER A 258 31.21 -8.09 -33.71
N VAL A 259 31.30 -8.62 -32.48
CA VAL A 259 32.37 -9.51 -31.98
C VAL A 259 33.78 -9.08 -32.43
N LEU A 260 34.56 -8.55 -31.47
CA LEU A 260 36.02 -8.51 -31.52
C LEU A 260 36.55 -9.13 -30.22
N SER A 261 37.24 -10.26 -30.38
CA SER A 261 38.17 -10.86 -29.43
C SER A 261 39.56 -10.80 -30.06
N ASN A 262 40.49 -10.10 -29.43
CA ASN A 262 41.94 -10.30 -29.56
C ASN A 262 42.38 -10.83 -28.17
N GLY A 263 43.15 -11.90 -28.05
CA GLY A 263 44.47 -12.09 -28.62
C GLY A 263 45.46 -11.95 -27.47
#